data_AF-A0A345SXI3-F1
#
_entry.id   AF-A0A345SXI3-F1
#
_cell.length_a   1.000
_cell.length_b   1.000
_cell.length_c   1.000
_cell.angle_alpha   90.00
_cell.angle_beta   90.00
_cell.angle_gamma   90.00
#
_symmetry.space_group_name_H-M   'P 1'
#
loop_
_entity.id
_entity.type
_entity.pdbx_description
1 polymer ?
#
loop_
_entity_poly.entity_id
_entity_poly.type
_entity_poly.pdbx_seq_one_letter_code
_entity_poly.pdbx_strand_id
1 'polypeptide(L)'
;MLTTLQTTYTDTRAGQLAWCLGSGPLPALAVLDLTFGPADLQLRLLGASHQVMLDAERGICSETVACLPGRRAPLPARVAERVQGWEYEFAARVETLPGHSFAARAQELLALVEGHPAGLAGVFPGDPTAFTALVAGGDARRLQWRTWHAYPQEGTLVCTRSALTAPNPLPGR
;
A
#
# COMPACT_ATOMS: atom_id res chain seq x y z
N MET A 1 -10.15 -4.67 8.63
CA MET A 1 -10.48 -6.04 8.16
C MET A 1 -9.19 -6.85 8.02
N LEU A 2 -9.08 -7.95 8.76
CA LEU A 2 -8.01 -8.94 8.60
C LEU A 2 -8.56 -10.14 7.83
N THR A 3 -7.88 -10.57 6.77
CA THR A 3 -8.25 -11.75 6.01
C THR A 3 -7.05 -12.66 5.77
N THR A 4 -7.31 -13.97 5.74
CA THR A 4 -6.30 -14.95 5.34
C THR A 4 -6.37 -15.16 3.83
N LEU A 5 -5.28 -14.91 3.13
CA LEU A 5 -5.23 -15.02 1.67
C LEU A 5 -5.14 -16.50 1.27
N GLN A 6 -6.02 -16.95 0.37
CA GLN A 6 -6.02 -18.30 -0.19
C GLN A 6 -5.05 -18.41 -1.38
N THR A 7 -3.80 -17.96 -1.19
CA THR A 7 -2.76 -18.04 -2.21
C THR A 7 -1.48 -18.55 -1.58
N THR A 8 -0.74 -19.41 -2.28
CA THR A 8 0.54 -19.90 -1.79
C THR A 8 1.50 -18.71 -1.65
N TYR A 9 2.22 -18.63 -0.52
CA TYR A 9 3.32 -17.68 -0.39
C TYR A 9 4.39 -18.04 -1.41
N THR A 10 4.33 -17.41 -2.58
CA THR A 10 5.35 -17.54 -3.62
C THR A 10 6.56 -16.74 -3.15
N ASP A 11 7.76 -17.30 -3.31
CA ASP A 11 9.07 -16.73 -2.93
C ASP A 11 9.34 -15.38 -3.63
N THR A 12 8.58 -14.39 -3.21
CA THR A 12 8.67 -13.00 -3.62
C THR A 12 9.59 -12.35 -2.62
N ARG A 13 10.71 -11.81 -3.11
CA ARG A 13 11.67 -11.14 -2.26
C ARG A 13 11.32 -9.68 -2.10
N ALA A 14 11.63 -9.10 -0.94
CA ALA A 14 11.42 -7.67 -0.69
C ALA A 14 12.05 -6.79 -1.79
N GLY A 15 13.23 -7.17 -2.26
CA GLY A 15 13.98 -6.47 -3.31
C GLY A 15 13.41 -6.55 -4.72
N GLN A 16 12.31 -7.28 -4.96
CA GLN A 16 11.66 -7.38 -6.27
C GLN A 16 10.46 -6.43 -6.42
N LEU A 17 10.07 -5.74 -5.34
CA LEU A 17 8.99 -4.76 -5.41
C LEU A 17 9.39 -3.59 -6.29
N ALA A 18 8.54 -3.29 -7.26
CA ALA A 18 8.60 -2.11 -8.10
C ALA A 18 7.39 -1.23 -7.83
N TRP A 19 7.58 0.07 -8.01
CA TRP A 19 6.54 1.08 -7.86
C TRP A 19 6.06 1.58 -9.24
N CYS A 20 4.77 1.86 -9.36
CA CYS A 20 4.14 2.40 -10.55
C CYS A 20 2.95 3.30 -10.20
N LEU A 21 2.84 4.44 -10.88
CA LEU A 21 1.65 5.28 -10.89
C LEU A 21 0.86 5.09 -12.21
N GLY A 22 -0.47 5.11 -12.14
CA GLY A 22 -1.34 5.15 -13.32
C GLY A 22 -1.55 3.82 -14.04
N SER A 23 -1.28 2.67 -13.40
CA SER A 23 -1.62 1.36 -13.96
C SER A 23 -3.12 1.08 -13.88
N GLY A 24 -3.65 0.30 -14.83
CA GLY A 24 -5.03 -0.20 -14.74
C GLY A 24 -5.28 -1.14 -13.53
N PRO A 25 -6.55 -1.43 -13.22
CA PRO A 25 -6.90 -2.34 -12.13
C PRO A 25 -6.30 -3.74 -12.34
N LEU A 26 -5.62 -4.27 -11.31
CA LEU A 26 -5.05 -5.62 -11.32
C LEU A 26 -5.95 -6.59 -10.54
N PRO A 27 -5.99 -7.89 -10.87
CA PRO A 27 -6.75 -8.88 -10.11
C PRO A 27 -6.40 -8.85 -8.63
N ALA A 28 -7.38 -8.61 -7.76
CA ALA A 28 -7.19 -8.47 -6.33
C ALA A 28 -7.71 -9.70 -5.59
N LEU A 29 -6.94 -10.16 -4.60
CA LEU A 29 -7.32 -11.24 -3.70
C LEU A 29 -8.28 -10.78 -2.60
N ALA A 30 -8.15 -9.51 -2.21
CA ALA A 30 -9.06 -8.86 -1.27
C ALA A 30 -9.12 -7.36 -1.59
N VAL A 31 -10.28 -6.77 -1.32
CA VAL A 31 -10.58 -5.39 -1.60
C VAL A 31 -11.25 -4.75 -0.38
N LEU A 32 -10.95 -3.48 -0.13
CA LEU A 32 -11.69 -2.64 0.81
C LEU A 32 -12.02 -1.32 0.11
N ASP A 33 -13.31 -1.08 -0.09
CA ASP A 33 -13.85 0.18 -0.59
C ASP A 33 -14.03 1.17 0.56
N LEU A 34 -13.58 2.40 0.35
CA LEU A 34 -13.62 3.49 1.32
C LEU A 34 -14.08 4.77 0.61
N THR A 35 -14.82 5.60 1.33
CA THR A 35 -15.24 6.92 0.81
C THR A 35 -14.72 8.01 1.73
N PHE A 36 -14.05 9.00 1.16
CA PHE A 36 -13.48 10.16 1.85
C PHE A 36 -14.03 11.45 1.21
N GLY A 37 -15.21 11.88 1.65
CA GLY A 37 -15.91 13.01 1.03
C GLY A 37 -16.35 12.66 -0.40
N PRO A 38 -15.98 13.44 -1.43
CA PRO A 38 -16.34 13.16 -2.83
C PRO A 38 -15.39 12.16 -3.54
N ALA A 39 -14.46 11.55 -2.80
CA ALA A 39 -13.44 10.67 -3.34
C ALA A 39 -13.65 9.23 -2.86
N ASP A 40 -13.67 8.29 -3.79
CA ASP A 40 -13.70 6.86 -3.52
C ASP A 40 -12.29 6.28 -3.62
N LEU A 41 -11.88 5.61 -2.55
CA LEU A 41 -10.59 4.97 -2.43
C LEU A 41 -10.78 3.46 -2.29
N GLN A 42 -10.12 2.69 -3.14
CA GLN A 42 -10.15 1.24 -3.07
C GLN A 42 -8.77 0.69 -2.75
N LEU A 43 -8.64 0.03 -1.60
CA LEU A 43 -7.45 -0.71 -1.22
C LEU A 43 -7.53 -2.12 -1.79
N ARG A 44 -6.48 -2.58 -2.45
CA ARG A 44 -6.43 -3.89 -3.12
C ARG A 44 -5.19 -4.66 -2.71
N LEU A 45 -5.39 -5.88 -2.26
CA LEU A 45 -4.31 -6.85 -2.02
C LEU A 45 -4.11 -7.70 -3.28
N LEU A 46 -2.88 -7.73 -3.82
CA LEU A 46 -2.54 -8.45 -5.06
C LEU A 46 -1.76 -9.75 -4.81
N GLY A 47 -1.57 -10.12 -3.54
CA GLY A 47 -0.54 -11.08 -3.11
C GLY A 47 0.39 -10.36 -2.13
N ALA A 48 1.70 -10.62 -2.19
CA ALA A 48 2.74 -9.91 -1.42
C ALA A 48 2.96 -8.45 -1.88
N SER A 49 1.89 -7.79 -2.32
CA SER A 49 1.87 -6.59 -3.13
C SER A 49 0.52 -5.91 -2.99
N HIS A 50 0.43 -4.66 -3.38
CA HIS A 50 -0.82 -3.91 -3.26
C HIS A 50 -1.05 -2.98 -4.44
N GLN A 51 -2.31 -2.58 -4.58
CA GLN A 51 -2.73 -1.48 -5.44
C GLN A 51 -3.74 -0.61 -4.70
N VAL A 52 -3.58 0.70 -4.79
CA VAL A 52 -4.55 1.69 -4.31
C VAL A 52 -5.12 2.41 -5.51
N MET A 53 -6.45 2.38 -5.64
CA MET A 53 -7.17 3.11 -6.68
C MET A 53 -7.90 4.28 -6.03
N LEU A 54 -7.82 5.45 -6.63
CA LEU A 54 -8.60 6.63 -6.30
C LEU A 54 -9.49 6.95 -7.49
N ASP A 55 -10.77 7.11 -7.24
CA ASP A 55 -11.72 7.73 -8.14
C ASP A 55 -12.27 9.02 -7.49
N ALA A 56 -12.19 10.13 -8.21
CA ALA A 56 -12.64 11.43 -7.75
C ALA A 56 -13.05 12.27 -8.95
N GLU A 57 -13.76 13.38 -8.75
CA GLU A 57 -14.18 14.30 -9.84
C GLU A 57 -13.02 14.74 -10.75
N ARG A 58 -11.80 14.80 -10.20
CA ARG A 58 -10.58 15.19 -10.94
C ARG A 58 -10.01 14.10 -11.83
N GLY A 59 -10.50 12.86 -11.72
CA GLY A 59 -10.07 11.70 -12.50
C GLY A 59 -9.52 10.57 -11.64
N ILE A 60 -9.22 9.46 -12.30
CA ILE A 60 -8.74 8.23 -11.67
C ILE A 60 -7.22 8.29 -11.48
N CYS A 61 -6.75 7.97 -10.28
CA CYS A 61 -5.35 7.78 -9.96
C CYS A 61 -5.13 6.39 -9.39
N SER A 62 -3.98 5.78 -9.67
CA SER A 62 -3.63 4.48 -9.11
C SER A 62 -2.17 4.41 -8.71
N GLU A 63 -1.91 3.86 -7.53
CA GLU A 63 -0.57 3.44 -7.10
C GLU A 63 -0.53 1.92 -7.08
N THR A 64 0.53 1.35 -7.63
CA THR A 64 0.81 -0.08 -7.55
C THR A 64 2.22 -0.30 -7.03
N VAL A 65 2.34 -1.11 -5.97
CA VAL A 65 3.62 -1.65 -5.50
C VAL A 65 3.55 -3.17 -5.62
N ALA A 66 4.21 -3.70 -6.64
CA ALA A 66 4.18 -5.12 -6.97
C ALA A 66 5.46 -5.60 -7.69
N CYS A 67 5.63 -6.92 -7.75
CA CYS A 67 6.65 -7.53 -8.62
C CYS A 67 6.19 -7.40 -10.09
N LEU A 68 6.58 -6.30 -10.76
CA LEU A 68 6.13 -5.97 -12.11
C LEU A 68 7.19 -6.37 -13.16
N PRO A 69 6.86 -7.22 -14.16
CA PRO A 69 7.78 -7.58 -15.23
C PRO A 69 8.35 -6.34 -15.94
N GLY A 70 9.67 -6.29 -16.11
CA GLY A 70 10.35 -5.21 -16.84
C GLY A 70 10.42 -3.85 -16.12
N ARG A 71 9.99 -3.74 -14.85
CA ARG A 71 10.14 -2.52 -14.06
C ARG A 71 11.35 -2.55 -13.15
N ARG A 72 11.88 -1.35 -12.85
CA ARG A 72 13.07 -1.18 -12.01
C ARG A 72 12.69 -1.40 -10.54
N ALA A 73 13.25 -2.47 -9.98
CA ALA A 73 13.62 -2.51 -8.58
C ALA A 73 15.00 -1.84 -8.42
N PRO A 74 15.36 -1.30 -7.24
CA PRO A 74 14.57 -1.28 -6.00
C PRO A 74 13.48 -0.20 -6.00
N LEU A 75 12.62 -0.21 -4.98
CA LEU A 75 11.66 0.87 -4.74
C LEU A 75 12.37 2.22 -4.60
N PRO A 76 11.81 3.30 -5.17
CA PRO A 76 12.35 4.64 -4.96
C PRO A 76 12.20 5.03 -3.49
N ALA A 77 13.23 5.66 -2.92
CA ALA A 77 13.17 6.12 -1.53
C ALA A 77 12.07 7.18 -1.35
N ARG A 78 11.93 8.10 -2.33
CA ARG A 78 10.85 9.09 -2.41
C ARG A 78 10.51 9.40 -3.87
N VAL A 79 9.25 9.73 -4.12
CA VAL A 79 8.74 10.29 -5.38
C VAL A 79 7.79 11.43 -5.05
N ALA A 80 7.81 12.48 -5.88
CA ALA A 80 6.81 13.54 -5.88
C ALA A 80 6.42 13.82 -7.34
N GLU A 81 5.13 13.69 -7.66
CA GLU A 81 4.62 13.85 -9.03
C GLU A 81 3.25 14.55 -9.02
N ARG A 82 2.88 15.15 -10.16
CA ARG A 82 1.52 15.68 -10.37
C ARG A 82 0.73 14.69 -11.21
N VAL A 83 -0.43 14.24 -10.69
CA VAL A 83 -1.27 13.23 -11.35
C VAL A 83 -2.74 13.66 -11.31
N GLN A 84 -3.38 13.80 -12.47
CA GLN A 84 -4.80 14.22 -12.57
C GLN A 84 -5.12 15.46 -11.71
N GLY A 85 -4.19 16.43 -11.69
CA GLY A 85 -4.32 17.65 -10.91
C GLY A 85 -4.01 17.54 -9.41
N TRP A 86 -3.68 16.35 -8.88
CA TRP A 86 -3.25 16.12 -7.50
C TRP A 86 -1.73 16.22 -7.35
N GLU A 87 -1.27 16.64 -6.17
CA GLU A 87 0.11 16.45 -5.74
C GLU A 87 0.24 15.07 -5.09
N TYR A 88 0.99 14.18 -5.73
CA TYR A 88 1.27 12.84 -5.26
C TYR A 88 2.64 12.78 -4.59
N GLU A 89 2.70 12.18 -3.40
CA GLU A 89 3.93 11.89 -2.68
C GLU A 89 4.01 10.39 -2.37
N PHE A 90 5.19 9.80 -2.53
CA PHE A 90 5.52 8.45 -2.12
C PHE A 90 6.82 8.44 -1.32
N ALA A 91 6.91 7.58 -0.33
CA ALA A 91 8.16 7.24 0.34
C ALA A 91 8.18 5.75 0.69
N ALA A 92 9.34 5.12 0.53
CA ALA A 92 9.58 3.74 0.95
C ALA A 92 10.76 3.67 1.92
N ARG A 93 10.63 2.77 2.90
CA ARG A 93 11.69 2.38 3.82
C ARG A 93 11.71 0.87 3.96
N VAL A 94 12.90 0.30 3.92
CA VAL A 94 13.13 -1.12 4.19
C VAL A 94 13.77 -1.26 5.57
N GLU A 95 13.21 -2.11 6.41
CA GLU A 95 13.71 -2.44 7.75
C GLU A 95 14.13 -3.91 7.76
N THR A 96 15.36 -4.20 8.18
CA THR A 96 15.83 -5.56 8.44
C THR A 96 15.96 -5.75 9.94
N LEU A 97 15.28 -6.75 10.48
CA LEU A 97 15.12 -6.99 11.91
C LEU A 97 15.58 -8.41 12.28
N PRO A 98 16.19 -8.62 13.46
CA PRO A 98 16.38 -9.95 14.02
C PRO A 98 15.04 -10.67 14.19
N GLY A 99 15.00 -12.01 14.08
CA GLY A 99 13.75 -12.78 14.01
C GLY A 99 12.74 -12.52 15.14
N HIS A 100 13.19 -12.39 16.39
CA HIS A 100 12.30 -12.08 17.52
C HIS A 100 11.73 -10.66 17.43
N SER A 101 12.55 -9.67 17.02
CA SER A 101 12.11 -8.29 16.82
C SER A 101 11.17 -8.18 15.61
N PHE A 102 11.43 -8.95 14.55
CA PHE A 102 10.57 -9.03 13.38
C PHE A 102 9.18 -9.57 13.74
N ALA A 103 9.10 -10.69 14.46
CA ALA A 103 7.83 -11.29 14.85
C ALA A 103 6.99 -10.34 15.72
N ALA A 104 7.62 -9.70 16.71
CA ALA A 104 6.95 -8.69 17.54
C ALA A 104 6.43 -7.52 16.69
N ARG A 105 7.28 -7.00 15.80
CA ARG A 105 6.92 -5.89 14.91
C ARG A 105 5.78 -6.25 13.94
N ALA A 106 5.80 -7.46 13.40
CA ALA A 106 4.75 -7.98 12.54
C ALA A 106 3.39 -8.04 13.25
N GLN A 107 3.37 -8.55 14.49
CA GLN A 107 2.16 -8.64 15.30
C GLN A 107 1.59 -7.24 15.63
N GLU A 108 2.45 -6.29 16.02
CA GLU A 108 2.02 -4.90 16.27
C GLU A 108 1.32 -4.28 15.06
N LEU A 109 1.89 -4.49 13.86
CA LEU A 109 1.35 -3.92 12.63
C LEU A 109 0.03 -4.58 12.23
N LEU A 110 -0.08 -5.90 12.36
CA LEU A 110 -1.32 -6.62 12.11
C LEU A 110 -2.43 -6.15 13.07
N ALA A 111 -2.14 -6.05 14.37
CA ALA A 111 -3.09 -5.55 15.36
C ALA A 111 -3.53 -4.11 15.07
N LEU A 112 -2.61 -3.24 14.64
CA LEU A 112 -2.90 -1.87 14.23
C LEU A 112 -3.90 -1.85 13.06
N VAL A 113 -3.70 -2.69 12.04
CA VAL A 113 -4.56 -2.71 10.84
C VAL A 113 -5.90 -3.39 11.13
N GLU A 114 -5.91 -4.44 11.95
CA GLU A 114 -7.12 -5.15 12.34
C GLU A 114 -8.11 -4.24 13.07
N GLY A 115 -7.61 -3.42 14.01
CA GLY A 115 -8.42 -2.47 14.75
C GLY A 115 -8.82 -1.20 13.98
N HIS A 116 -8.35 -1.02 12.74
CA HIS A 116 -8.56 0.21 11.98
C HIS A 116 -9.75 0.09 11.01
N PRO A 117 -10.73 1.03 11.02
CA PRO A 117 -11.91 0.96 10.14
C PRO A 117 -11.55 1.05 8.66
N ALA A 118 -10.47 1.76 8.33
CA ALA A 118 -9.91 1.86 6.98
C ALA A 118 -8.63 1.01 6.81
N GLY A 119 -8.58 -0.15 7.50
CA GLY A 119 -7.47 -1.09 7.46
C GLY A 119 -7.79 -2.36 6.67
N LEU A 120 -6.86 -2.80 5.83
CA LEU A 120 -6.92 -4.03 5.05
C LEU A 120 -5.63 -4.82 5.23
N ALA A 121 -5.70 -6.05 5.72
CA ALA A 121 -4.54 -6.93 5.86
C ALA A 121 -4.81 -8.32 5.30
N GLY A 122 -3.81 -8.87 4.63
CA GLY A 122 -3.78 -10.23 4.08
C GLY A 122 -2.59 -10.99 4.61
N VAL A 123 -2.83 -12.09 5.33
CA VAL A 123 -1.78 -13.00 5.82
C VAL A 123 -1.62 -14.17 4.86
N PHE A 124 -0.39 -14.57 4.57
CA PHE A 124 -0.10 -15.70 3.68
C PHE A 124 -0.07 -17.03 4.45
N PRO A 125 -0.51 -18.13 3.84
CA PRO A 125 -0.41 -19.46 4.46
C PRO A 125 1.04 -19.85 4.76
N GLY A 126 1.24 -20.55 5.87
CA GLY A 126 2.53 -21.12 6.26
C GLY A 126 3.29 -20.31 7.31
N ASP A 127 3.16 -18.98 7.31
CA ASP A 127 3.78 -18.11 8.32
C ASP A 127 2.86 -16.93 8.69
N PRO A 128 2.39 -16.81 9.94
CA PRO A 128 1.49 -15.74 10.36
C PRO A 128 2.12 -14.34 10.34
N THR A 129 3.45 -14.27 10.22
CA THR A 129 4.21 -13.02 10.09
C THR A 129 4.53 -12.65 8.64
N ALA A 130 4.16 -13.50 7.67
CA ALA A 130 4.14 -13.15 6.25
C ALA A 130 2.81 -12.48 5.91
N PHE A 131 2.83 -11.18 5.64
CA PHE A 131 1.61 -10.45 5.32
C PHE A 131 1.84 -9.26 4.39
N THR A 132 0.74 -8.77 3.80
CA THR A 132 0.65 -7.42 3.25
C THR A 132 -0.50 -6.69 3.94
N ALA A 133 -0.24 -5.50 4.46
CA ALA A 133 -1.22 -4.71 5.18
C ALA A 133 -1.22 -3.25 4.73
N LEU A 134 -2.38 -2.62 4.79
CA LEU A 134 -2.63 -1.25 4.38
C LEU A 134 -3.54 -0.57 5.39
N VAL A 135 -3.27 0.70 5.65
CA VAL A 135 -4.23 1.60 6.32
C VAL A 135 -4.33 2.87 5.52
N ALA A 136 -5.55 3.29 5.23
CA ALA A 136 -5.85 4.58 4.64
C ALA A 136 -6.48 5.53 5.66
N GLY A 137 -6.37 6.82 5.37
CA GLY A 137 -7.02 7.88 6.12
C GLY A 137 -6.90 9.20 5.37
N GLY A 138 -7.54 10.23 5.90
CA GLY A 138 -7.52 11.55 5.30
C GLY A 138 -8.90 12.19 5.24
N ASP A 139 -8.99 13.20 4.40
CA ASP A 139 -10.20 13.97 4.13
C ASP A 139 -10.29 14.33 2.64
N ALA A 140 -11.28 15.17 2.28
CA ALA A 140 -11.50 15.59 0.90
C ALA A 140 -10.34 16.38 0.26
N ARG A 141 -9.40 16.92 1.06
CA ARG A 141 -8.24 17.68 0.56
C ARG A 141 -6.98 16.86 0.57
N ARG A 142 -6.84 15.89 1.47
CA ARG A 142 -5.65 15.05 1.55
C ARG A 142 -6.01 13.63 1.92
N LEU A 143 -5.74 12.72 0.99
CA LEU A 143 -5.79 11.28 1.20
C LEU A 143 -4.38 10.78 1.46
N GLN A 144 -4.25 9.79 2.33
CA GLN A 144 -2.98 9.17 2.62
C GLN A 144 -3.17 7.71 2.97
N TRP A 145 -2.18 6.90 2.60
CA TRP A 145 -2.14 5.50 2.98
C TRP A 145 -0.73 5.10 3.39
N ARG A 146 -0.67 4.07 4.21
CA ARG A 146 0.56 3.41 4.64
C ARG A 146 0.42 1.94 4.35
N THR A 147 1.50 1.32 3.86
CA THR A 147 1.51 -0.11 3.62
C THR A 147 2.73 -0.77 4.23
N TRP A 148 2.59 -2.06 4.49
CA TRP A 148 3.60 -2.92 5.07
C TRP A 148 3.61 -4.24 4.35
N HIS A 149 4.78 -4.67 3.89
CA HIS A 149 5.01 -5.97 3.27
C HIS A 149 6.06 -6.71 4.10
N ALA A 150 5.66 -7.83 4.70
CA ALA A 150 6.48 -8.57 5.64
C ALA A 150 7.01 -9.87 5.01
N TYR A 151 8.33 -10.03 5.05
CA TYR A 151 9.09 -11.14 4.47
C TYR A 151 9.88 -11.85 5.58
N PRO A 152 9.27 -12.79 6.33
CA PRO A 152 9.91 -13.44 7.47
C PRO A 152 11.19 -14.20 7.11
N GLN A 153 11.25 -14.81 5.92
CA GLN A 153 12.44 -15.51 5.44
C GLN A 153 13.66 -14.59 5.26
N GLU A 154 13.42 -13.28 5.11
CA GLU A 154 14.47 -12.24 5.00
C GLU A 154 14.56 -11.37 6.26
N GLY A 155 13.71 -11.61 7.28
CA GLY A 155 13.56 -10.70 8.43
C GLY A 155 13.27 -9.26 8.00
N THR A 156 12.61 -9.07 6.85
CA THR A 156 12.53 -7.78 6.17
C THR A 156 11.10 -7.25 6.10
N LEU A 157 10.95 -5.97 6.44
CA LEU A 157 9.69 -5.24 6.37
C LEU A 157 9.85 -4.06 5.40
N VAL A 158 9.04 -4.03 4.35
CA VAL A 158 8.95 -2.89 3.44
C VAL A 158 7.78 -2.03 3.86
N CYS A 159 8.09 -0.83 4.32
CA CYS A 159 7.14 0.19 4.76
C CYS A 159 7.00 1.25 3.67
N THR A 160 5.79 1.52 3.18
CA THR A 160 5.54 2.67 2.31
C THR A 160 4.57 3.65 2.95
N ARG A 161 4.65 4.91 2.51
CA ARG A 161 3.67 5.94 2.78
C ARG A 161 3.44 6.73 1.51
N SER A 162 2.18 6.97 1.22
CA SER A 162 1.79 7.82 0.11
C SER A 162 0.73 8.82 0.50
N ALA A 163 0.65 9.91 -0.24
CA ALA A 163 -0.37 10.91 -0.08
C ALA A 163 -0.77 11.51 -1.43
N LEU A 164 -2.05 11.85 -1.55
CA LEU A 164 -2.60 12.67 -2.62
C LEU A 164 -3.19 13.91 -1.99
N THR A 165 -2.67 15.08 -2.37
CA THR A 165 -3.12 16.37 -1.85
C THR A 165 -3.74 17.18 -2.98
N ALA A 166 -4.96 17.67 -2.76
CA ALA A 166 -5.61 18.57 -3.69
C ALA A 166 -4.78 19.86 -3.75
N PRO A 167 -4.52 20.41 -4.94
CA PRO A 167 -3.85 21.70 -5.05
C PRO A 167 -4.71 22.74 -4.35
N ASN A 168 -4.07 23.70 -3.69
CA ASN A 168 -4.79 24.82 -3.09
C ASN A 168 -5.68 25.47 -4.17
N PRO A 169 -6.95 25.82 -3.89
CA PRO A 169 -7.72 26.58 -4.86
C PRO A 169 -6.89 27.81 -5.24
N LEU A 170 -6.76 28.07 -6.55
CA LEU A 170 -6.14 29.31 -7.00
C LEU A 170 -6.87 30.46 -6.28
N PRO A 171 -6.16 31.41 -5.65
CA PRO A 171 -6.82 32.60 -5.11
C PRO A 171 -7.63 33.23 -6.24
N GLY A 172 -8.93 33.44 -6.00
CA GLY A 172 -9.90 33.87 -7.00
C GLY A 172 -9.42 35.08 -7.78
N ARG A 173 -9.57 35.01 -9.10
CA ARG A 173 -9.47 36.16 -10.00
C ARG A 173 -10.68 37.07 -9.84
#